data_AF-A0A165WZC9-F1
#
_entry.id   AF-A0A165WZC9-F1
#
_cell.length_a   1.000
_cell.length_b   1.000
_cell.length_c   1.000
_cell.angle_alpha   90.00
_cell.angle_beta   90.00
_cell.angle_gamma   90.00
#
_symmetry.space_group_name_H-M   'P 1'
#
loop_
_entity.id
_entity.type
_entity.pdbx_description
1 polymer ?
#
loop_
_entity_poly.entity_id
_entity_poly.type
_entity_poly.pdbx_seq_one_letter_code
_entity_poly.pdbx_strand_id
1 'polypeptide(L)'
;MNIVKRFSLLLIVSLFAVLLVACGSEDSKDKSSNKSAGGDKIVIRTSHVTQEGSVIDKTHKKFKEVLEELSDGKVEVQVYPAGQLGSTDDDTVEGMRAGTFEVGSAPTLVLSNTVPQFAIFDFPYLFRNNDEVKAFVESDVYQNEVVKPYEEKTGLKVLGNYGIGWMQVLNAKRAIKDPAFEKYRQEFCVM
;
A
#
# COMPACT_ATOMS: atom_id res chain seq x y z
N MET A 1 -54.08 4.50 27.95
CA MET A 1 -53.27 4.90 26.77
C MET A 1 -54.09 5.88 25.95
N ASN A 2 -53.79 7.17 26.03
CA ASN A 2 -54.67 8.26 25.60
C ASN A 2 -54.90 8.24 24.07
N ILE A 3 -56.10 8.60 23.64
CA ILE A 3 -56.56 8.47 22.24
C ILE A 3 -55.64 9.21 21.25
N VAL A 4 -55.01 10.31 21.70
CA VAL A 4 -54.03 11.10 20.96
C VAL A 4 -52.73 10.33 20.69
N LYS A 5 -52.29 9.47 21.64
CA LYS A 5 -51.09 8.63 21.46
C LYS A 5 -51.33 7.49 20.47
N ARG A 6 -52.57 7.01 20.35
CA ARG A 6 -52.95 5.98 19.35
C ARG A 6 -52.99 6.55 17.93
N PHE A 7 -53.48 7.78 17.76
CA PHE A 7 -53.41 8.47 16.47
C PHE A 7 -51.97 8.84 16.06
N SER A 8 -51.14 9.27 17.00
CA SER A 8 -49.73 9.57 16.73
C SER A 8 -48.94 8.31 16.32
N LEU A 9 -49.27 7.14 16.88
CA LEU A 9 -48.61 5.88 16.51
C LEU A 9 -49.06 5.40 15.12
N LEU A 10 -50.34 5.57 14.77
CA LEU A 10 -50.89 5.20 13.46
C LEU A 10 -50.33 6.07 12.32
N LEU A 11 -50.08 7.36 12.58
CA LEU A 11 -49.46 8.28 11.61
C LEU A 11 -48.00 7.92 11.31
N ILE A 12 -47.24 7.46 12.31
CA ILE A 12 -45.83 7.06 12.14
C ILE A 12 -45.71 5.74 11.38
N VAL A 13 -46.61 4.78 11.63
CA VAL A 13 -46.65 3.51 10.89
C VAL A 13 -47.07 3.71 9.43
N SER A 14 -47.99 4.65 9.17
CA SER A 14 -48.38 5.02 7.80
C SER A 14 -47.25 5.68 7.02
N LEU A 15 -46.38 6.45 7.68
CA LEU A 15 -45.26 7.14 7.03
C LEU A 15 -44.11 6.17 6.68
N PHE A 16 -43.93 5.10 7.47
CA PHE A 16 -42.93 4.06 7.20
C PHE A 16 -43.32 3.12 6.06
N ALA A 17 -44.62 2.94 5.78
CA ALA A 17 -45.09 2.07 4.70
C ALA A 17 -44.86 2.65 3.29
N VAL A 18 -44.79 3.98 3.16
CA VAL A 18 -44.59 4.67 1.87
C VAL A 18 -43.13 4.55 1.38
N LEU A 19 -42.16 4.42 2.29
CA LEU A 19 -40.74 4.30 1.95
C LEU A 19 -40.34 2.94 1.35
N LEU A 20 -41.17 1.90 1.51
CA LEU A 20 -40.88 0.55 1.00
C LEU A 20 -41.35 0.29 -0.44
N VAL A 21 -42.14 1.21 -1.03
CA VAL A 21 -42.73 1.04 -2.38
C VAL A 21 -41.92 1.78 -3.48
N ALA A 22 -40.87 2.52 -3.13
CA ALA A 22 -40.10 3.34 -4.07
C ALA A 22 -38.93 2.62 -4.79
N CYS A 23 -38.82 1.30 -4.70
CA CYS A 23 -37.93 0.50 -5.54
C CYS A 23 -38.75 -0.47 -6.39
N GLY A 24 -39.39 0.06 -7.42
CA GLY A 24 -40.18 -0.69 -8.39
C GLY A 24 -40.09 -0.04 -9.77
N SER A 25 -39.01 -0.39 -10.50
CA SER A 25 -38.86 -0.38 -11.96
C SER A 25 -39.18 0.90 -12.74
N GLU A 26 -38.14 1.59 -13.22
CA GLU A 26 -38.20 2.33 -14.50
C GLU A 26 -37.12 1.84 -15.47
N ASP A 27 -37.61 1.29 -16.57
CA ASP A 27 -36.91 0.75 -17.72
C ASP A 27 -36.44 1.93 -18.59
N SER A 28 -35.14 2.23 -18.60
CA SER A 28 -34.54 3.21 -19.50
C SER A 28 -33.48 2.53 -20.35
N LYS A 29 -33.87 2.22 -21.58
CA LYS A 29 -32.97 1.88 -22.69
C LYS A 29 -31.98 3.01 -22.90
N ASP A 30 -30.72 2.80 -22.52
CA ASP A 30 -29.61 3.50 -23.14
C ASP A 30 -28.67 2.48 -23.81
N LYS A 31 -28.55 2.60 -25.13
CA LYS A 31 -27.65 1.81 -25.96
C LYS A 31 -26.27 2.46 -25.90
N SER A 32 -25.45 2.05 -24.93
CA SER A 32 -24.00 2.15 -25.07
C SER A 32 -23.42 0.77 -25.24
N SER A 33 -23.02 0.48 -26.48
CA SER A 33 -22.26 -0.69 -26.85
C SER A 33 -20.90 -0.67 -26.18
N ASN A 34 -20.79 -1.21 -24.97
CA ASN A 34 -19.50 -1.61 -24.44
C ASN A 34 -19.31 -3.09 -24.72
N LYS A 35 -18.39 -3.38 -25.64
CA LYS A 35 -17.91 -4.72 -25.98
C LYS A 35 -17.32 -5.32 -24.70
N SER A 36 -18.12 -6.10 -23.98
CA SER A 36 -17.61 -6.98 -22.93
C SER A 36 -16.78 -8.06 -23.62
N ALA A 37 -15.47 -7.86 -23.64
CA ALA A 37 -14.51 -8.95 -23.83
C ALA A 37 -14.50 -9.71 -22.50
N GLY A 38 -15.30 -10.78 -22.46
CA GLY A 38 -15.64 -11.52 -21.24
C GLY A 38 -14.46 -12.32 -20.65
N GLY A 39 -14.18 -11.99 -19.40
CA GLY A 39 -13.46 -12.75 -18.39
C GLY A 39 -13.56 -11.98 -17.07
N ASP A 40 -13.77 -12.64 -15.94
CA ASP A 40 -13.77 -11.97 -14.64
C ASP A 40 -12.40 -11.30 -14.44
N LYS A 41 -12.39 -9.99 -14.18
CA LYS A 41 -11.16 -9.25 -13.91
C LYS A 41 -10.55 -9.72 -12.59
N ILE A 42 -9.24 -9.90 -12.57
CA ILE A 42 -8.49 -10.14 -11.33
C ILE A 42 -8.30 -8.79 -10.66
N VAL A 43 -8.92 -8.59 -9.49
CA VAL A 43 -8.74 -7.36 -8.71
C VAL A 43 -7.58 -7.55 -7.73
N ILE A 44 -6.59 -6.67 -7.79
CA ILE A 44 -5.46 -6.60 -6.86
C ILE A 44 -5.59 -5.30 -6.07
N ARG A 45 -5.80 -5.43 -4.76
CA ARG A 45 -5.83 -4.29 -3.85
C ARG A 45 -4.45 -4.08 -3.30
N THR A 46 -3.98 -2.83 -3.35
CA THR A 46 -2.69 -2.46 -2.79
C THR A 46 -2.79 -1.36 -1.75
N SER A 47 -2.06 -1.50 -0.64
CA SER A 47 -2.13 -0.60 0.52
C SER A 47 -0.77 0.00 0.88
N HIS A 48 -0.76 1.27 1.29
CA HIS A 48 0.38 1.90 1.95
C HIS A 48 -0.06 3.01 2.92
N VAL A 49 0.77 3.29 3.93
CA VAL A 49 0.44 4.24 5.00
C VAL A 49 0.62 5.71 4.62
N THR A 50 1.40 6.00 3.58
CA THR A 50 1.71 7.40 3.22
C THR A 50 0.58 8.10 2.45
N GLN A 51 0.57 9.43 2.48
CA GLN A 51 -0.42 10.26 1.79
C GLN A 51 -0.30 10.18 0.27
N GLU A 52 -1.38 10.50 -0.43
CA GLU A 52 -1.38 10.66 -1.88
C GLU A 52 -0.31 11.66 -2.36
N GLY A 53 0.34 11.35 -3.48
CA GLY A 53 1.40 12.17 -4.07
C GLY A 53 2.79 11.92 -3.48
N SER A 54 2.91 11.13 -2.41
CA SER A 54 4.21 10.69 -1.88
C SER A 54 4.98 9.86 -2.92
N VAL A 55 6.28 9.64 -2.67
CA VAL A 55 7.08 8.74 -3.52
C VAL A 55 6.51 7.32 -3.50
N ILE A 56 6.04 6.84 -2.34
CA ILE A 56 5.46 5.50 -2.19
C ILE A 56 4.13 5.40 -2.97
N ASP A 57 3.24 6.40 -2.87
CA ASP A 57 1.98 6.43 -3.63
C ASP A 57 2.24 6.41 -5.14
N LYS A 58 3.25 7.16 -5.61
CA LYS A 58 3.67 7.15 -7.01
C LYS A 58 4.17 5.78 -7.45
N THR A 59 4.93 5.07 -6.60
CA THR A 59 5.38 3.70 -6.88
C THR A 59 4.19 2.75 -7.05
N HIS A 60 3.20 2.80 -6.15
CA HIS A 60 2.01 1.96 -6.22
C HIS A 60 1.13 2.29 -7.44
N LYS A 61 0.99 3.57 -7.78
CA LYS A 61 0.32 4.00 -9.01
C LYS A 61 1.05 3.55 -10.28
N LYS A 62 2.38 3.55 -10.27
CA LYS A 62 3.18 3.03 -11.39
C LYS A 62 3.05 1.51 -11.50
N PHE A 63 3.03 0.79 -10.38
CA PHE A 63 2.73 -0.64 -10.35
C PHE A 63 1.37 -0.95 -10.96
N LYS A 64 0.32 -0.19 -10.60
CA LYS A 64 -1.01 -0.25 -11.24
C LYS A 64 -0.91 -0.08 -12.76
N GLU A 65 -0.32 1.03 -13.22
CA GLU A 65 -0.21 1.34 -14.65
C GLU A 65 0.47 0.20 -15.42
N VAL A 66 1.65 -0.24 -14.96
CA VAL A 66 2.43 -1.28 -15.63
C VAL A 66 1.70 -2.62 -15.63
N LEU A 67 1.08 -3.02 -14.52
CA LEU A 67 0.43 -4.33 -14.43
C LEU A 67 -0.87 -4.38 -15.24
N GLU A 68 -1.65 -3.31 -15.25
CA GLU A 68 -2.85 -3.21 -16.07
C GLU A 68 -2.52 -3.23 -17.56
N GLU A 69 -1.43 -2.56 -17.97
CA GLU A 69 -0.91 -2.59 -19.35
C GLU A 69 -0.44 -4.00 -19.73
N LEU A 70 0.46 -4.62 -18.94
CA LEU A 70 1.01 -5.94 -19.23
C LEU A 70 -0.03 -7.06 -19.20
N SER A 71 -1.17 -6.84 -18.53
CA SER A 71 -2.25 -7.81 -18.45
C SER A 71 -3.32 -7.65 -19.52
N ASP A 72 -3.16 -6.72 -20.47
CA ASP A 72 -4.18 -6.35 -21.45
C ASP A 72 -5.54 -6.03 -20.78
N GLY A 73 -5.51 -5.40 -19.60
CA GLY A 73 -6.70 -5.04 -18.82
C GLY A 73 -7.41 -6.20 -18.11
N LYS A 74 -6.80 -7.40 -18.05
CA LYS A 74 -7.32 -8.55 -17.28
C LYS A 74 -7.14 -8.38 -15.78
N VAL A 75 -6.13 -7.62 -15.36
CA VAL A 75 -5.92 -7.24 -13.97
C VAL A 75 -6.43 -5.81 -13.78
N GLU A 76 -7.09 -5.57 -12.65
CA GLU A 76 -7.43 -4.24 -12.15
C GLU A 76 -6.72 -4.04 -10.82
N VAL A 77 -5.90 -2.99 -10.72
CA VAL A 77 -5.20 -2.65 -9.48
C VAL A 77 -5.90 -1.48 -8.80
N GLN A 78 -6.25 -1.63 -7.52
CA GLN A 78 -6.88 -0.61 -6.70
C GLN A 78 -5.90 -0.15 -5.62
N VAL A 79 -5.51 1.12 -5.65
CA VAL A 79 -4.54 1.72 -4.71
C VAL A 79 -5.29 2.37 -3.55
N TYR A 80 -4.94 1.96 -2.32
CA TYR A 80 -5.49 2.46 -1.07
C TYR A 80 -4.40 3.18 -0.26
N PRO A 81 -4.24 4.50 -0.46
CA PRO A 81 -3.23 5.30 0.22
C PRO A 81 -3.65 5.66 1.65
N ALA A 82 -2.79 6.42 2.33
CA ALA A 82 -3.08 7.07 3.62
C ALA A 82 -3.58 6.12 4.72
N GLY A 83 -3.16 4.85 4.66
CA GLY A 83 -3.50 3.85 5.67
C GLY A 83 -4.97 3.44 5.70
N GLN A 84 -5.68 3.58 4.58
CA GLN A 84 -7.11 3.21 4.47
C GLN A 84 -7.40 1.74 4.83
N LEU A 85 -6.46 0.83 4.55
CA LEU A 85 -6.59 -0.61 4.85
C LEU A 85 -5.69 -1.08 6.01
N GLY A 86 -4.97 -0.17 6.65
CA GLY A 86 -4.04 -0.44 7.75
C GLY A 86 -3.32 0.84 8.15
N SER A 87 -3.34 1.21 9.43
CA SER A 87 -2.86 2.52 9.88
C SER A 87 -1.35 2.60 10.04
N THR A 88 -0.69 1.46 10.14
CA THR A 88 0.76 1.34 10.33
C THR A 88 1.38 0.38 9.32
N ASP A 89 2.71 0.44 9.17
CA ASP A 89 3.43 -0.49 8.30
C ASP A 89 3.32 -1.94 8.79
N ASP A 90 3.26 -2.16 10.11
CA ASP A 90 3.00 -3.48 10.71
C ASP A 90 1.60 -3.99 10.34
N ASP A 91 0.56 -3.14 10.45
CA ASP A 91 -0.80 -3.48 10.01
C ASP A 91 -0.83 -3.82 8.52
N THR A 92 0.02 -3.16 7.73
CA THR A 92 0.11 -3.42 6.29
C THR A 92 0.63 -4.83 6.01
N VAL A 93 1.68 -5.26 6.73
CA VAL A 93 2.22 -6.62 6.62
C VAL A 93 1.22 -7.66 7.09
N GLU A 94 0.59 -7.46 8.24
CA GLU A 94 -0.40 -8.39 8.79
C GLU A 94 -1.67 -8.46 7.93
N GLY A 95 -2.11 -7.34 7.35
CA GLY A 95 -3.23 -7.28 6.41
C GLY A 95 -2.99 -8.12 5.15
N MET A 96 -1.76 -8.11 4.61
CA MET A 96 -1.38 -9.00 3.50
C MET A 96 -1.41 -10.47 3.92
N ARG A 97 -0.86 -10.80 5.09
CA ARG A 97 -0.84 -12.19 5.60
C ARG A 97 -2.23 -12.74 5.86
N ALA A 98 -3.14 -11.88 6.31
CA ALA A 98 -4.55 -12.20 6.51
C ALA A 98 -5.36 -12.29 5.19
N GLY A 99 -4.79 -11.85 4.06
CA GLY A 99 -5.47 -11.83 2.76
C GLY A 99 -6.52 -10.71 2.63
N THR A 100 -6.44 -9.67 3.45
CA THR A 100 -7.35 -8.52 3.37
C THR A 100 -7.13 -7.71 2.10
N PHE A 101 -5.89 -7.66 1.61
CA PHE A 101 -5.46 -7.10 0.33
C PHE A 101 -4.19 -7.82 -0.13
N GLU A 102 -3.90 -7.75 -1.44
CA GLU A 102 -2.93 -8.62 -2.10
C GLU A 102 -1.50 -8.06 -2.09
N VAL A 103 -1.35 -6.73 -2.08
CA VAL A 103 -0.04 -6.08 -2.22
C VAL A 103 0.12 -4.95 -1.20
N GLY A 104 1.29 -4.82 -0.62
CA GLY A 104 1.62 -3.74 0.30
C GLY A 104 3.11 -3.47 0.28
N SER A 105 3.50 -2.34 0.86
CA SER A 105 4.89 -1.99 1.07
C SER A 105 5.11 -1.62 2.52
N ALA A 106 6.22 -2.10 3.08
CA ALA A 106 6.69 -1.74 4.41
C ALA A 106 8.20 -1.48 4.35
N PRO A 107 8.75 -0.61 5.21
CA PRO A 107 10.18 -0.40 5.30
C PRO A 107 10.90 -1.67 5.77
N THR A 108 12.15 -1.85 5.34
CA THR A 108 12.99 -3.01 5.70
C THR A 108 13.14 -3.18 7.21
N LEU A 109 13.16 -2.07 7.96
CA LEU A 109 13.16 -2.09 9.42
C LEU A 109 11.96 -2.84 10.01
N VAL A 110 10.77 -2.68 9.44
CA VAL A 110 9.56 -3.40 9.87
C VAL A 110 9.68 -4.89 9.50
N LEU A 111 10.18 -5.19 8.29
CA LEU A 111 10.39 -6.57 7.86
C LEU A 111 11.44 -7.30 8.73
N SER A 112 12.39 -6.55 9.31
CA SER A 112 13.43 -7.07 10.18
C SER A 112 12.89 -7.72 11.47
N ASN A 113 11.68 -7.33 11.91
CA ASN A 113 10.98 -7.97 13.02
C ASN A 113 10.69 -9.46 12.75
N THR A 114 10.56 -9.87 11.46
CA THR A 114 10.32 -11.26 11.07
C THR A 114 11.61 -11.98 10.65
N VAL A 115 12.45 -11.29 9.88
CA VAL A 115 13.75 -11.77 9.40
C VAL A 115 14.80 -10.69 9.68
N PRO A 116 15.59 -10.82 10.76
CA PRO A 116 16.55 -9.80 11.19
C PRO A 116 17.54 -9.37 10.11
N GLN A 117 17.80 -10.21 9.10
CA GLN A 117 18.70 -9.91 7.99
C GLN A 117 18.25 -8.71 7.14
N PHE A 118 16.96 -8.34 7.16
CA PHE A 118 16.51 -7.08 6.54
C PHE A 118 17.14 -5.83 7.16
N ALA A 119 17.63 -5.90 8.40
CA ALA A 119 18.34 -4.80 9.05
C ALA A 119 19.71 -4.51 8.41
N ILE A 120 20.15 -5.29 7.41
CA ILE A 120 21.39 -5.02 6.67
C ILE A 120 21.41 -3.62 6.05
N PHE A 121 20.25 -3.09 5.65
CA PHE A 121 20.11 -1.76 5.07
C PHE A 121 20.22 -0.62 6.09
N ASP A 122 20.09 -0.94 7.37
CA ASP A 122 20.14 0.03 8.47
C ASP A 122 21.58 0.29 8.96
N PHE A 123 22.55 -0.49 8.46
CA PHE A 123 23.95 -0.29 8.80
C PHE A 123 24.48 0.97 8.12
N PRO A 124 24.95 1.96 8.91
CA PRO A 124 25.41 3.22 8.35
C PRO A 124 26.66 2.98 7.50
N TYR A 125 26.71 3.62 6.33
CA TYR A 125 27.84 3.60 5.40
C TYR A 125 28.12 2.24 4.75
N LEU A 126 27.17 1.28 4.81
CA LEU A 126 27.37 -0.03 4.19
C LEU A 126 27.44 0.06 2.66
N PHE A 127 26.58 0.89 2.07
CA PHE A 127 26.54 1.16 0.63
C PHE A 127 27.06 2.56 0.35
N ARG A 128 27.76 2.75 -0.77
CA ARG A 128 28.27 4.07 -1.18
C ARG A 128 27.32 4.83 -2.09
N ASN A 129 26.50 4.09 -2.83
CA ASN A 129 25.62 4.65 -3.85
C ASN A 129 24.49 3.66 -4.19
N ASN A 130 23.54 4.12 -5.01
CA ASN A 130 22.39 3.33 -5.42
C ASN A 130 22.77 2.11 -6.29
N ASP A 131 23.88 2.16 -7.01
CA ASP A 131 24.31 1.04 -7.86
C ASP A 131 24.81 -0.14 -7.01
N GLU A 132 25.52 0.14 -5.91
CA GLU A 132 25.92 -0.88 -4.93
C GLU A 132 24.69 -1.50 -4.24
N VAL A 133 23.71 -0.68 -3.86
CA VAL A 133 22.42 -1.17 -3.34
C VAL A 133 21.75 -2.09 -4.34
N LYS A 134 21.63 -1.64 -5.59
CA LYS A 134 21.01 -2.39 -6.67
C LYS A 134 21.70 -3.74 -6.88
N ALA A 135 23.03 -3.73 -7.00
CA ALA A 135 23.82 -4.94 -7.16
C ALA A 135 23.64 -5.90 -5.98
N PHE A 136 23.51 -5.37 -4.75
CA PHE A 136 23.26 -6.20 -3.58
C PHE A 136 21.87 -6.82 -3.59
N VAL A 137 20.79 -6.06 -3.84
CA VAL A 137 19.43 -6.61 -3.86
C VAL A 137 19.20 -7.60 -5.01
N GLU A 138 19.98 -7.49 -6.09
CA GLU A 138 19.97 -8.44 -7.21
C GLU A 138 20.88 -9.67 -6.97
N SER A 139 21.70 -9.66 -5.92
CA SER A 139 22.65 -10.73 -5.64
C SER A 139 22.01 -12.00 -5.08
N ASP A 140 22.60 -13.15 -5.40
CA ASP A 140 22.20 -14.45 -4.84
C ASP A 140 22.25 -14.46 -3.31
N VAL A 141 23.19 -13.73 -2.71
CA VAL A 141 23.30 -13.63 -1.25
C VAL A 141 22.06 -12.97 -0.66
N TYR A 142 21.61 -11.84 -1.22
CA TYR A 142 20.40 -11.18 -0.74
C TYR A 142 19.16 -12.05 -0.94
N GLN A 143 19.03 -12.67 -2.12
CA GLN A 143 17.88 -13.51 -2.43
C GLN A 143 17.80 -14.75 -1.52
N ASN A 144 18.93 -15.40 -1.23
CA ASN A 144 18.97 -16.63 -0.44
C ASN A 144 18.97 -16.38 1.07
N GLU A 145 19.66 -15.34 1.54
CA GLU A 145 19.86 -15.10 2.99
C GLU A 145 18.86 -14.11 3.59
N VAL A 146 18.16 -13.33 2.76
CA VAL A 146 17.19 -12.31 3.22
C VAL A 146 15.79 -12.59 2.70
N VAL A 147 15.60 -12.64 1.38
CA VAL A 147 14.27 -12.74 0.77
C VAL A 147 13.65 -14.12 1.03
N LYS A 148 14.33 -15.19 0.64
CA LYS A 148 13.80 -16.56 0.77
C LYS A 148 13.37 -16.91 2.21
N PRO A 149 14.17 -16.65 3.27
CA PRO A 149 13.75 -16.90 4.64
C PRO A 149 12.50 -16.12 5.05
N TYR A 150 12.31 -14.91 4.52
CA TYR A 150 11.12 -14.10 4.80
C TYR A 150 9.89 -14.68 4.13
N GLU A 151 10.00 -15.06 2.86
CA GLU A 151 8.90 -15.69 2.13
C GLU A 151 8.49 -17.02 2.77
N GLU A 152 9.45 -17.85 3.19
CA GLU A 152 9.19 -19.12 3.87
C GLU A 152 8.49 -18.95 5.21
N LYS A 153 8.83 -17.92 5.98
CA LYS A 153 8.22 -17.65 7.29
C LYS A 153 6.83 -17.00 7.20
N THR A 154 6.63 -16.12 6.23
CA THR A 154 5.42 -15.29 6.16
C THR A 154 4.39 -15.81 5.18
N GLY A 155 4.83 -16.57 4.17
CA GLY A 155 4.03 -16.92 3.00
C GLY A 155 3.86 -15.77 1.99
N LEU A 156 4.40 -14.59 2.28
CA LEU A 156 4.35 -13.43 1.38
C LEU A 156 5.47 -13.53 0.34
N LYS A 157 5.25 -12.90 -0.83
CA LYS A 157 6.26 -12.80 -1.88
C LYS A 157 6.84 -11.40 -1.93
N VAL A 158 8.17 -11.30 -2.01
CA VAL A 158 8.88 -10.03 -2.17
C VAL A 158 8.97 -9.73 -3.66
N LEU A 159 8.18 -8.75 -4.12
CA LEU A 159 8.11 -8.40 -5.54
C LEU A 159 9.27 -7.51 -5.99
N GLY A 160 9.90 -6.78 -5.07
CA GLY A 160 11.00 -5.89 -5.38
C GLY A 160 11.35 -4.98 -4.22
N ASN A 161 12.43 -4.21 -4.42
CA ASN A 161 12.91 -3.19 -3.48
C ASN A 161 12.93 -1.85 -4.21
N TYR A 162 12.59 -0.77 -3.52
CA TYR A 162 12.73 0.58 -4.05
C TYR A 162 13.17 1.53 -2.93
N GLY A 163 14.07 2.45 -3.27
CA GLY A 163 14.58 3.44 -2.33
C GLY A 163 13.66 4.65 -2.23
N ILE A 164 13.56 5.23 -1.03
CA ILE A 164 12.84 6.49 -0.77
C ILE A 164 13.78 7.70 -0.59
N GLY A 165 15.07 7.48 -0.78
CA GLY A 165 16.13 8.47 -0.59
C GLY A 165 17.15 7.98 0.43
N TRP A 166 18.20 8.78 0.65
CA TRP A 166 19.20 8.51 1.67
C TRP A 166 18.89 9.30 2.93
N MET A 167 19.02 8.69 4.10
CA MET A 167 18.85 9.41 5.36
C MET A 167 19.89 10.52 5.49
N GLN A 168 19.46 11.66 6.02
CA GLN A 168 20.33 12.83 6.24
C GLN A 168 20.17 13.30 7.67
N VAL A 169 21.27 13.72 8.30
CA VAL A 169 21.20 14.36 9.61
C VAL A 169 20.67 15.78 9.43
N LEU A 170 19.52 16.05 10.04
CA LEU A 170 18.86 17.36 9.99
C LEU A 170 19.11 18.13 11.29
N ASN A 171 19.42 19.42 11.18
CA ASN A 171 19.52 20.33 12.32
C ASN A 171 18.82 21.65 12.02
N ALA A 172 17.75 21.96 12.75
CA ALA A 172 16.97 23.19 12.56
C ALA A 172 17.53 24.42 13.30
N LYS A 173 18.51 24.26 14.20
CA LYS A 173 19.02 25.32 15.07
C LYS A 173 20.31 25.97 14.55
N ARG A 174 21.20 25.17 13.98
CA ARG A 174 22.49 25.65 13.46
C ARG A 174 23.02 24.74 12.36
N ALA A 175 23.80 25.33 11.46
CA ALA A 175 24.55 24.57 10.47
C ALA A 175 25.56 23.63 11.15
N ILE A 176 25.63 22.40 10.68
CA ILE A 176 26.68 21.45 11.05
C ILE A 176 27.87 21.73 10.14
N LYS A 177 28.96 22.25 10.71
CA LYS A 177 30.17 22.69 9.98
C LYS A 177 31.40 21.81 10.27
N ASP A 178 31.19 20.65 10.88
CA ASP A 178 32.28 19.74 11.17
C ASP A 178 32.83 19.19 9.83
N PRO A 179 34.13 19.35 9.53
CA PRO A 179 34.72 18.84 8.30
C PRO A 179 34.56 17.32 8.13
N ALA A 180 34.53 16.56 9.22
CA ALA A 180 34.21 15.13 9.17
C ALA A 180 32.75 14.92 8.74
N PHE A 181 31.82 15.70 9.29
CA PHE A 181 30.42 15.65 8.87
C PHE A 181 30.25 16.04 7.39
N GLU A 182 30.99 17.03 6.89
CA GLU A 182 30.92 17.44 5.49
C GLU A 182 31.43 16.35 4.54
N LYS A 183 32.53 15.68 4.92
CA LYS A 183 33.09 14.55 4.18
C LYS A 183 32.10 13.39 4.07
N TYR A 184 31.38 13.09 5.15
CA TYR A 184 30.43 11.97 5.21
C TYR A 184 28.99 12.38 4.88
N ARG A 185 28.71 13.67 4.65
CA ARG A 185 27.35 14.22 4.40
C ARG A 185 26.63 13.52 3.24
N GLN A 186 27.35 13.31 2.14
CA GLN A 186 26.82 12.64 0.94
C GLN A 186 26.83 11.12 1.06
N GLU A 187 27.51 10.59 2.08
CA GLU A 187 27.73 9.17 2.32
C GLU A 187 26.91 8.65 3.51
N PHE A 188 26.01 9.45 4.11
CA PHE A 188 25.01 8.97 5.07
C PHE A 188 24.00 8.07 4.36
N CYS A 189 24.49 6.90 3.98
CA CYS A 189 23.74 5.83 3.39
C CYS A 189 23.17 5.01 4.53
N VAL A 190 22.00 5.44 4.99
CA VAL A 190 21.01 4.55 5.60
C VAL A 190 19.82 4.61 4.65
N MET A 191 19.37 3.45 4.19
CA MET A 191 18.30 3.34 3.18
C MET A 191 16.91 3.42 3.81
#